data_AF-A0A944ZBT5-F1
#
_entry.id   AF-A0A944ZBT5-F1
#
_cell.length_a   1.000
_cell.length_b   1.000
_cell.length_c   1.000
_cell.angle_alpha   90.00
_cell.angle_beta   90.00
_cell.angle_gamma   90.00
#
_symmetry.space_group_name_H-M   'P 1'
#
loop_
_entity.id
_entity.type
_entity.pdbx_description
1 polymer ?
#
loop_
_entity_poly.entity_id
_entity_poly.type
_entity_poly.pdbx_seq_one_letter_code
_entity_poly.pdbx_strand_id
1 'polypeptide(L)' 'MSEKFDGPGEPPEFRDINLMMLNDRELAEIHHELADWVDNAEGSFDPYRPPEQLIDDVRNALGGVAEERAHRRTM' A
#
# COMPACT_ATOMS: atom_id res chain seq x y z
N MET A 1 -29.21 -1.78 6.04
CA MET A 1 -28.01 -2.63 6.18
C MET A 1 -26.93 -1.71 6.69
N SER A 2 -26.44 -1.90 7.91
CA SER A 2 -25.33 -1.08 8.40
C SER A 2 -24.08 -1.57 7.67
N GLU A 3 -23.61 -0.83 6.67
CA GLU A 3 -22.25 -0.97 6.17
C GLU A 3 -21.34 -0.77 7.38
N LYS A 4 -20.74 -1.87 7.84
CA LYS A 4 -19.65 -1.80 8.79
C LYS A 4 -18.50 -1.16 8.02
N PHE A 5 -18.32 0.14 8.19
CA PHE A 5 -17.06 0.80 7.88
C PHE A 5 -16.03 0.28 8.90
N ASP A 6 -15.58 -0.96 8.69
CA ASP A 6 -14.27 -1.39 9.17
C ASP A 6 -13.29 -0.54 8.36
N GLY A 7 -12.38 0.19 9.03
CA GLY A 7 -11.33 0.95 8.35
C GLY A 7 -10.44 0.03 7.49
N PRO A 8 -9.34 0.52 6.92
CA PRO A 8 -8.48 -0.27 6.02
C PRO A 8 -7.82 -1.48 6.69
N GLY A 9 -8.00 -1.67 8.00
CA GLY A 9 -7.37 -2.72 8.79
C GLY A 9 -5.88 -2.43 9.00
N GLU A 10 -5.11 -3.49 9.27
CA GLU A 10 -3.66 -3.39 9.41
C GLU A 10 -3.01 -3.14 8.04
N PRO A 11 -2.00 -2.25 7.97
CA PRO A 11 -1.25 -2.03 6.73
C PRO A 11 -0.55 -3.32 6.28
N PRO A 12 -0.34 -3.51 4.97
CA PRO A 12 0.46 -4.62 4.48
C PRO A 12 1.86 -4.56 5.07
N GLU A 13 2.51 -5.71 5.25
CA GLU A 13 3.90 -5.77 5.70
C GLU A 13 4.83 -5.35 4.54
N PHE A 14 5.21 -4.06 4.47
CA PHE A 14 6.07 -3.54 3.39
C PHE A 14 7.46 -3.09 3.86
N ARG A 15 7.64 -2.87 5.17
CA ARG A 15 8.85 -2.25 5.72
C ARG A 15 10.09 -3.14 5.63
N ASP A 16 9.91 -4.46 5.67
CA ASP A 16 10.99 -5.45 5.64
C ASP A 16 11.18 -6.10 4.25
N ILE A 17 10.41 -5.67 3.25
CA ILE A 17 10.48 -6.25 1.91
C ILE A 17 11.60 -5.60 1.10
N ASN A 18 12.58 -6.40 0.67
CA ASN A 18 13.56 -5.98 -0.32
C ASN A 18 12.96 -6.11 -1.74
N LEU A 19 12.53 -4.98 -2.31
CA LEU A 19 11.89 -4.91 -3.64
C LEU A 19 12.74 -5.51 -4.77
N MET A 20 14.07 -5.43 -4.66
CA MET A 20 14.99 -5.99 -5.66
C MET A 20 15.00 -7.51 -5.69
N MET A 21 14.56 -8.18 -4.61
CA MET A 21 14.49 -9.64 -4.54
C MET A 21 13.17 -10.21 -5.05
N LEU A 22 12.17 -9.37 -5.28
CA LEU A 22 10.87 -9.78 -5.76
C LEU A 22 10.86 -9.93 -7.27
N ASN A 23 10.00 -10.81 -7.79
CA ASN A 23 9.70 -10.89 -9.20
C ASN A 23 8.58 -9.89 -9.62
N ASP A 24 8.36 -9.71 -10.92
CA ASP A 24 7.35 -8.76 -11.44
C ASP A 24 5.92 -9.01 -10.94
N ARG A 25 5.56 -10.28 -10.71
CA ARG A 25 4.24 -10.65 -10.20
C ARG A 25 4.13 -10.23 -8.73
N GLU A 26 5.12 -10.55 -7.91
CA GLU A 26 5.17 -10.17 -6.49
C GLU A 26 5.15 -8.64 -6.32
N LEU A 27 5.91 -7.90 -7.14
CA LEU A 27 5.86 -6.43 -7.15
C LEU A 27 4.49 -5.89 -7.55
N ALA A 28 3.78 -6.55 -8.48
CA ALA A 28 2.44 -6.14 -8.86
C ALA A 28 1.42 -6.44 -7.76
N GLU A 29 1.54 -7.58 -7.07
CA GLU A 29 0.70 -7.97 -5.94
C GLU A 29 0.88 -6.97 -4.78
N ILE A 30 2.11 -6.69 -4.36
CA ILE A 30 2.39 -5.72 -3.28
C ILE A 30 1.96 -4.30 -3.66
N HIS A 31 2.20 -3.87 -4.90
CA HIS A 31 1.70 -2.57 -5.37
C HIS A 31 0.18 -2.49 -5.24
N HIS A 32 -0.53 -3.55 -5.60
CA HIS A 32 -1.99 -3.58 -5.51
C HIS A 32 -2.46 -3.52 -4.06
N GLU A 33 -1.86 -4.31 -3.17
CA GLU A 33 -2.21 -4.34 -1.74
C GLU A 33 -1.97 -2.99 -1.06
N LEU A 34 -0.83 -2.35 -1.33
CA LEU A 34 -0.52 -1.02 -0.79
C LEU A 34 -1.47 0.05 -1.34
N ALA A 35 -1.78 0.00 -2.63
CA ALA A 35 -2.71 0.95 -3.24
C ALA A 35 -4.14 0.81 -2.68
N ASP A 36 -4.63 -0.42 -2.54
CA ASP A 36 -5.94 -0.72 -1.97
C ASP A 36 -6.03 -0.28 -0.50
N TRP A 37 -4.99 -0.55 0.30
CA TRP A 37 -4.96 -0.12 1.68
C TRP A 37 -4.95 1.41 1.81
N VAL A 38 -4.14 2.12 1.00
CA VAL A 38 -4.10 3.59 1.00
C VAL A 38 -5.45 4.18 0.61
N ASP A 39 -6.10 3.68 -0.45
CA ASP A 39 -7.42 4.14 -0.89
C ASP A 39 -8.47 3.96 0.22
N ASN A 40 -8.49 2.78 0.84
CA ASN A 40 -9.37 2.50 1.98
C ASN A 40 -9.06 3.39 3.20
N ALA A 41 -7.78 3.69 3.46
CA ALA A 41 -7.36 4.53 4.57
C ALA A 41 -7.75 6.00 4.37
N GLU A 42 -7.63 6.51 3.15
CA GLU A 42 -8.04 7.86 2.78
C GLU A 42 -9.56 8.02 2.71
N GLY A 43 -10.28 6.96 2.31
CA GLY A 43 -11.74 6.91 2.31
C GLY A 43 -12.38 6.69 3.68
N SER A 44 -11.59 6.37 4.71
CA SER A 44 -12.08 6.09 6.06
C SER A 44 -12.41 7.37 6.85
N PHE A 45 -13.53 7.33 7.57
CA PHE A 45 -13.96 8.42 8.46
C PHE A 45 -13.54 8.15 9.91
N ASP A 46 -13.37 9.21 10.71
CA ASP A 46 -13.13 9.09 12.15
C ASP A 46 -14.21 8.25 12.86
N PRO A 47 -13.86 7.34 13.78
CA PRO A 47 -12.53 7.08 14.35
C PRO A 47 -11.71 5.99 13.61
N TYR A 48 -12.16 5.54 12.44
CA TYR A 48 -11.56 4.40 11.71
C TYR A 48 -10.42 4.80 10.78
N ARG A 49 -10.18 6.11 10.61
CA ARG A 49 -9.09 6.64 9.81
C ARG A 49 -7.75 6.38 10.51
N PRO A 50 -6.80 5.68 9.86
CA PRO A 50 -5.47 5.53 10.42
C PRO A 50 -4.74 6.87 10.58
N PRO A 51 -3.69 6.94 11.41
CA PRO A 51 -2.86 8.14 11.52
C PRO A 51 -2.31 8.57 10.15
N GLU A 52 -2.35 9.87 9.84
CA GLU A 52 -1.86 10.38 8.54
C GLU A 52 -0.40 9.99 8.28
N GLN A 53 0.45 9.96 9.31
CA GLN A 53 1.82 9.49 9.20
C GLN A 53 1.92 8.05 8.67
N LEU A 54 1.00 7.16 9.08
CA LEU A 54 0.99 5.78 8.59
C LEU A 54 0.55 5.74 7.13
N ILE A 55 -0.44 6.54 6.75
CA ILE A 55 -0.90 6.66 5.36
C ILE A 55 0.24 7.15 4.46
N ASP A 56 0.98 8.17 4.90
CA ASP A 56 2.12 8.68 4.16
C ASP A 56 3.28 7.66 4.09
N ASP A 57 3.53 6.89 5.16
CA ASP A 57 4.53 5.81 5.13
C ASP A 57 4.18 4.75 4.08
N VAL A 58 2.92 4.29 4.04
CA VAL A 58 2.45 3.28 3.08
C VAL A 58 2.48 3.83 1.66
N ARG A 59 2.11 5.10 1.48
CA ARG A 59 2.19 5.81 0.19
C ARG A 59 3.63 5.92 -0.33
N ASN A 60 4.58 6.22 0.55
CA ASN A 60 6.00 6.25 0.20
C ASN A 60 6.49 4.87 -0.25
N ALA A 61 6.07 3.81 0.44
CA ALA A 61 6.39 2.44 0.04
C ALA A 61 5.78 2.07 -1.32
N LEU A 62 4.51 2.44 -1.56
CA LEU A 62 3.86 2.28 -2.85
C LEU A 62 4.64 2.98 -3.98
N GLY A 63 5.16 4.18 -3.72
CA GLY A 63 6.05 4.91 -4.61
C GLY A 63 7.30 4.10 -4.97
N GLY A 64 8.00 3.56 -3.96
CA GLY A 64 9.19 2.72 -4.18
C GLY A 64 8.91 1.46 -5.02
N VAL A 65 7.76 0.81 -4.80
CA VAL A 65 7.33 -0.33 -5.63
C VAL A 65 7.05 0.09 -7.07
N ALA A 66 6.40 1.25 -7.27
CA ALA A 66 6.12 1.78 -8.60
C ALA A 66 7.41 2.14 -9.36
N GLU A 67 8.39 2.74 -8.67
CA GLU A 67 9.70 3.07 -9.22
C GLU A 67 10.47 1.81 -9.65
N GLU A 68 10.53 0.78 -8.81
CA GLU A 68 11.18 -0.50 -9.15
C GLU A 68 10.53 -1.15 -10.39
N ARG A 69 9.19 -1.17 -10.45
CA ARG A 69 8.46 -1.69 -11.62
C ARG A 69 8.72 -0.87 -12.88
N ALA A 70 8.84 0.45 -12.78
CA ALA A 70 9.18 1.30 -13.91
C ALA A 70 10.61 1.05 -14.38
N HIS A 71 11.56 0.93 -13.45
CA HIS A 71 12.96 0.64 -13.73
C HIS A 71 13.13 -0.66 -14.53
N ARG A 72 12.43 -1.72 -14.14
CA ARG A 72 12.46 -3.02 -14.83
C ARG A 72 11.87 -3.01 -16.23
N ARG A 73 10.91 -2.12 -16.52
CA ARG A 73 10.34 -1.96 -17.87
C ARG A 73 11.26 -1.19 -18.82
N THR A 74 12.19 -0.42 -18.26
CA THR A 74 13.14 0.40 -19.02
C THR A 74 14.49 -0.28 -19.25
N MET A 75 14.76 -1.40 -18.56
CA MET A 75 15.90 -2.28 -18.80
C MET A 75 15.56 -3.32 -19.87
#